data_AF-A0A061RWG2-F1
#
_entry.id   AF-A0A061RWG2-F1
#
_cell.length_a   1.000
_cell.length_b   1.000
_cell.length_c   1.000
_cell.angle_alpha   90.00
_cell.angle_beta   90.00
_cell.angle_gamma   90.00
#
_symmetry.space_group_name_H-M   'P 1'
#
loop_
_entity.id
_entity.type
_entity.pdbx_description
1 polymer ?
#
loop_
_entity_poly.entity_id
_entity_poly.type
_entity_poly.pdbx_seq_one_letter_code
_entity_poly.pdbx_strand_id
1 'polypeptide(L)'
;MNTEAERIVYISRVPPHMKPAKVRHLLSPFGEIGRLYLAPEDPAERKSRKKKGGNKGKEFTEGWVEFEDKRVAKRVAAILNGQPMDPKRRSAFHYDLWSLKYLPKFKWHHLTEDIAYQRAIREQKMAFEISNAKRERDFYLKQVGQSKAITAIEERRRKRAEAASEPADEDAAQTAKRLRLFKQREAKPDPMNDDSAPMLSAATLGLIGGKGAAGGALSPENTTGGRDDVKAKKRNKKKSKAEAPVGAAGQM
;
A
#
# COMPACT_ATOMS: atom_id res chain seq x y z
N MET A 1 -8.05 2.24 -38.62
CA MET A 1 -8.20 1.40 -37.41
C MET A 1 -7.06 0.40 -37.40
N ASN A 2 -6.13 0.52 -36.46
CA ASN A 2 -4.99 -0.39 -36.40
C ASN A 2 -5.48 -1.77 -35.98
N THR A 3 -5.66 -2.65 -36.96
CA THR A 3 -5.88 -4.08 -36.71
C THR A 3 -4.63 -4.60 -36.03
N GLU A 4 -4.70 -4.79 -34.71
CA GLU A 4 -3.63 -5.35 -33.89
C GLU A 4 -3.34 -6.78 -34.36
N ALA A 5 -2.41 -6.90 -35.30
CA ALA A 5 -2.07 -8.16 -35.91
C ALA A 5 -1.17 -8.99 -34.97
N GLU A 6 -1.37 -10.30 -35.01
CA GLU A 6 -0.60 -11.30 -34.27
C GLU A 6 0.80 -11.46 -34.89
N ARG A 7 1.72 -10.56 -34.54
CA ARG A 7 3.04 -10.45 -35.17
C ARG A 7 4.18 -10.46 -34.15
N ILE A 8 3.94 -11.14 -33.04
CA ILE A 8 4.88 -11.21 -31.91
C ILE A 8 5.70 -12.49 -31.95
N VAL A 9 7.00 -12.32 -31.76
CA VAL A 9 7.97 -13.39 -31.54
C VAL A 9 8.47 -13.30 -30.11
N TYR A 10 8.38 -14.41 -29.39
CA TYR A 10 8.91 -14.60 -28.06
C TYR A 10 10.37 -15.06 -28.13
N ILE A 11 11.20 -14.45 -27.27
CA ILE A 11 12.59 -14.82 -27.03
C ILE A 11 12.63 -15.48 -25.65
N SER A 12 12.88 -16.79 -25.61
CA SER A 12 12.86 -17.53 -24.34
C SER A 12 14.10 -17.27 -23.48
N ARG A 13 15.24 -16.98 -24.10
CA ARG A 13 16.51 -16.77 -23.41
C ARG A 13 17.27 -15.63 -24.06
N VAL A 14 17.63 -14.65 -23.23
CA VAL A 14 18.48 -13.52 -23.63
C VAL A 14 19.89 -13.71 -23.03
N PRO A 15 20.96 -13.69 -23.85
CA PRO A 15 22.32 -13.76 -23.35
C PRO A 15 22.69 -12.61 -22.39
N PRO A 16 23.61 -12.86 -21.44
CA PRO A 16 24.06 -11.83 -20.52
C PRO A 16 24.68 -10.66 -21.30
N HIS A 17 24.52 -9.44 -20.79
CA HIS A 17 24.97 -8.19 -21.43
C HIS A 17 24.27 -7.80 -22.74
N MET A 18 23.32 -8.59 -23.25
CA MET A 18 22.58 -8.22 -24.45
C MET A 18 21.59 -7.09 -24.14
N LYS A 19 21.73 -5.96 -24.84
CA LYS A 19 20.81 -4.81 -24.71
C LYS A 19 19.69 -4.90 -25.74
N PRO A 20 18.48 -4.35 -25.46
CA PRO A 20 17.37 -4.27 -26.42
C PRO A 20 17.78 -3.69 -27.78
N ALA A 21 18.66 -2.69 -27.80
CA ALA A 21 19.17 -2.08 -29.04
C ALA A 21 19.98 -3.06 -29.90
N LYS A 22 20.77 -3.96 -29.29
CA LYS A 22 21.54 -4.95 -30.03
C LYS A 22 20.62 -6.02 -30.63
N VAL A 23 19.57 -6.44 -29.90
CA VAL A 23 18.54 -7.35 -30.42
C VAL A 23 17.87 -6.76 -31.64
N ARG A 24 17.45 -5.49 -31.55
CA ARG A 24 16.87 -4.75 -32.68
C ARG A 24 17.83 -4.74 -33.88
N HIS A 25 19.11 -4.44 -33.66
CA HIS A 25 20.10 -4.42 -34.74
C HIS A 25 20.31 -5.80 -35.40
N LEU A 26 20.35 -6.88 -34.60
CA LEU A 26 20.53 -8.24 -35.14
C LEU A 26 19.30 -8.73 -35.93
N LEU A 27 18.10 -8.31 -35.54
CA LEU A 27 16.85 -8.71 -36.20
C LEU A 27 16.44 -7.77 -37.34
N SER A 28 16.96 -6.54 -37.38
CA SER A 28 16.67 -5.55 -38.42
C SER A 28 16.89 -6.02 -39.86
N PRO A 29 17.91 -6.85 -40.19
CA PRO A 29 18.10 -7.35 -41.56
C PRO A 29 17.00 -8.31 -42.03
N PHE A 30 16.25 -8.91 -41.11
CA PHE A 30 15.22 -9.89 -41.44
C PHE A 30 13.83 -9.27 -41.57
N GLY A 31 13.63 -8.07 -41.02
CA GLY A 31 12.35 -7.36 -41.09
C GLY A 31 12.32 -6.10 -40.24
N GLU A 32 11.31 -5.27 -40.51
CA GLU A 32 11.03 -4.08 -39.73
C GLU A 32 10.40 -4.43 -38.38
N ILE A 33 10.96 -3.84 -37.32
CA ILE A 33 10.59 -4.11 -35.93
C ILE A 33 9.85 -2.89 -35.39
N GLY A 34 8.61 -3.08 -34.98
CA GLY A 34 7.84 -2.06 -34.27
C GLY A 34 8.29 -1.97 -32.82
N ARG A 35 7.61 -2.73 -31.95
CA ARG A 35 7.85 -2.71 -30.50
C ARG A 35 8.79 -3.85 -30.08
N LEU A 36 9.61 -3.57 -29.08
CA LEU A 36 10.52 -4.56 -28.51
C LEU A 36 10.59 -4.35 -26.99
N TYR A 37 10.35 -5.43 -26.25
CA TYR A 37 10.41 -5.44 -24.80
C TYR A 37 11.23 -6.62 -24.33
N LEU A 38 12.18 -6.38 -23.44
CA LEU A 38 12.93 -7.42 -22.75
C LEU A 38 12.57 -7.35 -21.27
N ALA A 39 12.14 -8.47 -20.69
CA ALA A 39 11.87 -8.55 -19.26
C ALA A 39 13.19 -8.48 -18.48
N PRO A 40 13.33 -7.52 -17.56
CA PRO A 40 14.48 -7.50 -16.67
C PRO A 40 14.46 -8.71 -15.72
N GLU A 41 15.63 -9.20 -15.36
CA GLU A 41 15.83 -10.16 -14.26
C GLU A 41 15.14 -9.67 -12.98
N ASP A 42 14.71 -10.62 -12.13
CA ASP A 42 14.05 -10.29 -10.86
C ASP A 42 14.95 -9.42 -9.98
N PRO A 43 14.43 -8.33 -9.38
CA PRO A 43 15.22 -7.44 -8.54
C PRO A 43 15.91 -8.15 -7.36
N ALA A 44 15.38 -9.26 -6.83
CA ALA A 44 16.03 -9.98 -5.74
C ALA A 44 17.28 -10.74 -6.23
N GLU A 45 17.18 -11.42 -7.38
CA GLU A 45 18.30 -12.10 -8.03
C GLU A 45 19.40 -11.09 -8.40
N ARG A 46 19.00 -9.96 -8.99
CA ARG A 46 19.90 -8.85 -9.28
C ARG A 46 20.63 -8.33 -8.04
N LYS A 47 19.94 -8.20 -6.89
CA LYS A 47 20.56 -7.79 -5.61
C LYS A 47 21.54 -8.84 -5.11
N SER A 48 21.17 -10.11 -5.17
CA SER A 48 22.02 -11.25 -4.77
C SER A 48 23.30 -11.31 -5.61
N ARG A 49 23.18 -11.18 -6.93
CA ARG A 49 24.32 -11.13 -7.87
C ARG A 49 25.23 -9.93 -7.58
N LYS A 50 24.66 -8.75 -7.37
CA LYS A 50 25.44 -7.55 -6.99
C LYS A 50 26.19 -7.76 -5.67
N LYS A 51 25.59 -8.45 -4.70
CA LYS A 51 26.24 -8.76 -3.41
C LYS A 51 27.37 -9.78 -3.57
N LYS A 52 27.22 -10.77 -4.44
CA LYS A 52 28.25 -11.78 -4.73
C LYS A 52 29.43 -11.24 -5.56
N GLY A 53 29.30 -10.05 -6.14
CA GLY A 53 30.33 -9.45 -7.00
C GLY A 53 30.25 -9.95 -8.45
N GLY A 54 31.09 -9.40 -9.33
CA GLY A 54 31.09 -9.71 -10.77
C GLY A 54 30.24 -8.73 -11.61
N ASN A 55 29.49 -9.25 -12.58
CA ASN A 55 28.72 -8.43 -13.53
C ASN A 55 27.61 -7.63 -12.83
N LYS A 56 27.62 -6.30 -13.00
CA LYS A 56 26.60 -5.37 -12.47
C LYS A 56 25.57 -4.93 -13.53
N GLY A 57 25.73 -5.40 -14.77
CA GLY A 57 24.90 -5.05 -15.92
C GLY A 57 23.42 -5.40 -15.72
N LYS A 58 22.53 -4.72 -16.45
CA LYS A 58 21.13 -5.15 -16.56
C LYS A 58 21.08 -6.41 -17.40
N GLU A 59 20.63 -7.50 -16.80
CA GLU A 59 20.37 -8.75 -17.49
C GLU A 59 18.87 -8.86 -17.72
N PHE A 60 18.52 -9.56 -18.79
CA PHE A 60 17.16 -9.80 -19.22
C PHE A 60 16.99 -11.31 -19.32
N THR A 61 15.82 -11.81 -18.91
CA THR A 61 15.53 -13.24 -18.91
C THR A 61 14.86 -13.64 -20.22
N GLU A 62 13.82 -12.90 -20.60
CA GLU A 62 12.97 -13.16 -21.74
C GLU A 62 12.67 -11.88 -22.53
N GLY A 63 12.09 -12.02 -23.72
CA GLY A 63 11.77 -10.91 -24.58
C GLY A 63 10.61 -11.15 -25.54
N TRP A 64 10.01 -10.05 -26.00
CA TRP A 64 8.95 -10.03 -26.99
C TRP A 64 9.29 -8.99 -28.05
N VAL A 65 9.21 -9.40 -29.30
CA VAL A 65 9.50 -8.57 -30.47
C VAL A 65 8.27 -8.56 -31.35
N GLU A 66 7.74 -7.38 -31.61
CA GLU A 66 6.67 -7.15 -32.57
C GLU A 66 7.28 -6.76 -33.92
N PHE A 67 7.08 -7.59 -34.93
CA PHE A 67 7.42 -7.27 -36.31
C PHE A 67 6.30 -6.48 -36.97
N GLU A 68 6.57 -5.78 -38.06
CA GLU A 68 5.47 -5.15 -38.81
C GLU A 68 4.60 -6.19 -39.53
N ASP A 69 5.24 -7.22 -40.10
CA ASP A 69 4.58 -8.26 -40.87
C ASP A 69 4.51 -9.62 -40.14
N LYS A 70 3.31 -10.21 -40.10
CA LYS A 70 3.08 -11.56 -39.54
C LYS A 70 3.83 -12.66 -40.31
N ARG A 71 3.96 -12.52 -41.63
CA ARG A 71 4.69 -13.50 -42.48
C ARG A 71 6.18 -13.50 -42.14
N VAL A 72 6.75 -12.32 -41.94
CA VAL A 72 8.14 -12.14 -41.54
C VAL A 72 8.36 -12.72 -40.14
N ALA A 73 7.49 -12.40 -39.17
CA ALA A 73 7.58 -12.95 -37.81
C ALA A 73 7.65 -14.49 -37.80
N LYS A 74 6.76 -15.16 -38.56
CA LYS A 74 6.75 -16.62 -38.68
C LYS A 74 8.04 -17.16 -39.32
N ARG A 75 8.49 -16.53 -40.41
CA ARG A 75 9.71 -16.93 -41.13
C ARG A 75 10.94 -16.78 -40.24
N VAL A 76 11.08 -15.65 -39.55
CA VAL A 76 12.18 -15.36 -38.64
C VAL A 76 12.24 -16.38 -37.52
N ALA A 77 11.10 -16.67 -36.88
CA ALA A 77 11.05 -17.68 -35.84
C ALA A 77 11.44 -19.08 -36.37
N ALA A 78 11.05 -19.45 -37.59
CA ALA A 78 11.40 -20.74 -38.17
C ALA A 78 12.89 -20.85 -38.57
N ILE A 79 13.46 -19.80 -39.15
CA ILE A 79 14.84 -19.82 -39.68
C ILE A 79 15.87 -19.58 -38.58
N LEU A 80 15.65 -18.57 -37.73
CA LEU A 80 16.65 -18.18 -36.74
C LEU A 80 16.63 -19.03 -35.50
N ASN A 81 15.53 -19.71 -35.17
CA ASN A 81 15.52 -20.56 -33.97
C ASN A 81 16.58 -21.68 -34.07
N GLY A 82 17.46 -21.74 -33.08
CA GLY A 82 18.60 -22.67 -33.04
C GLY A 82 19.85 -22.19 -33.80
N GLN A 83 19.80 -21.04 -34.49
CA GLN A 83 20.97 -20.46 -35.18
C GLN A 83 21.80 -19.59 -34.24
N PRO A 84 23.12 -19.42 -34.51
CA PRO A 84 23.95 -18.48 -33.75
C PRO A 84 23.45 -17.04 -33.88
N MET A 85 23.56 -16.27 -32.80
CA MET A 85 23.02 -14.91 -32.75
C MET A 85 23.75 -13.92 -33.66
N ASP A 86 25.08 -14.04 -33.72
CA ASP A 86 25.93 -13.16 -34.52
C ASP A 86 26.83 -14.00 -35.44
N PRO A 87 26.81 -13.77 -36.76
CA PRO A 87 27.67 -14.50 -37.70
C PRO A 87 29.17 -14.21 -37.47
N LYS A 88 29.51 -13.10 -36.80
CA LYS A 88 30.91 -12.72 -36.58
C LYS A 88 31.53 -13.52 -35.42
N ARG A 89 32.53 -14.35 -35.72
CA ARG A 89 33.28 -15.16 -34.73
C ARG A 89 33.91 -14.38 -33.57
N ARG A 90 34.25 -13.10 -33.78
CA ARG A 90 34.81 -12.20 -32.75
C ARG A 90 33.73 -11.50 -31.91
N SER A 91 32.46 -11.70 -32.23
CA SER A 91 31.35 -11.13 -31.44
C SER A 91 31.20 -11.89 -30.13
N ALA A 92 30.86 -11.16 -29.07
CA ALA A 92 30.60 -11.75 -27.76
C ALA A 92 29.44 -12.77 -27.77
N PHE A 93 28.53 -12.64 -28.75
CA PHE A 93 27.30 -13.44 -28.85
C PHE A 93 27.37 -14.50 -29.95
N HIS A 94 28.56 -14.85 -30.43
CA HIS A 94 28.70 -15.81 -31.54
C HIS A 94 28.26 -17.23 -31.16
N TYR A 95 28.62 -17.68 -29.95
CA TYR A 95 28.30 -19.02 -29.46
C TYR A 95 26.89 -19.12 -28.85
N ASP A 96 26.22 -17.99 -28.64
CA ASP A 96 24.85 -17.97 -28.17
C ASP A 96 23.89 -18.28 -29.32
N LEU A 97 22.92 -19.14 -29.04
CA LEU A 97 21.90 -19.52 -30.01
C LEU A 97 20.61 -18.72 -29.78
N TRP A 98 19.94 -18.36 -30.87
CA TRP A 98 18.59 -17.83 -30.84
C TRP A 98 17.60 -18.89 -30.33
N SER A 99 16.78 -18.51 -29.35
CA SER A 99 15.63 -19.30 -28.92
C SER A 99 14.37 -18.48 -29.15
N LEU A 100 13.74 -18.68 -30.31
CA LEU A 100 12.64 -17.87 -30.82
C LEU A 100 11.39 -18.72 -31.03
N LYS A 101 10.24 -18.18 -30.63
CA LYS A 101 8.94 -18.81 -30.84
C LYS A 101 7.92 -17.79 -31.32
N TYR A 102 7.30 -18.05 -32.46
CA TYR A 102 6.16 -17.26 -32.89
C TYR A 102 4.94 -17.56 -32.00
N LEU A 103 4.26 -16.50 -31.53
CA LEU A 103 3.07 -16.63 -30.70
C LEU A 103 1.81 -16.35 -31.53
N PRO A 104 1.05 -17.40 -31.94
CA PRO A 104 -0.23 -17.19 -32.60
C PRO A 104 -1.25 -16.61 -31.61
N LYS A 105 -2.19 -15.78 -32.08
CA LYS A 105 -3.25 -15.18 -31.25
C LYS A 105 -2.78 -14.28 -30.10
N PHE A 106 -1.48 -13.99 -30.04
CA PHE A 106 -0.91 -13.12 -29.02
C PHE A 106 -0.74 -11.71 -29.57
N LYS A 107 -1.21 -10.74 -28.79
CA LYS A 107 -1.16 -9.31 -29.10
C LYS A 107 -0.35 -8.57 -28.05
N TRP A 108 0.19 -7.42 -28.43
CA TRP A 108 1.03 -6.62 -27.53
C TRP A 108 0.27 -6.15 -26.29
N HIS A 109 -1.03 -5.88 -26.46
CA HIS A 109 -1.91 -5.45 -25.38
C HIS A 109 -2.00 -6.48 -24.26
N HIS A 110 -2.07 -7.78 -24.58
CA HIS A 110 -2.07 -8.85 -23.58
C HIS A 110 -0.80 -8.82 -22.73
N LEU A 111 0.37 -8.63 -23.36
CA LEU A 111 1.64 -8.51 -22.63
C LEU A 111 1.64 -7.32 -21.66
N THR A 112 1.20 -6.15 -22.15
CA THR A 112 1.19 -4.94 -21.32
C THR A 112 0.17 -5.03 -20.19
N GLU A 113 -0.97 -5.64 -20.45
CA GLU A 113 -2.03 -5.88 -19.48
C GLU A 113 -1.55 -6.86 -18.39
N ASP A 114 -0.95 -7.98 -18.78
CA ASP A 114 -0.38 -8.96 -17.85
C ASP A 114 0.70 -8.32 -16.97
N ILE A 115 1.61 -7.52 -17.55
CA ILE A 115 2.65 -6.81 -16.80
C ILE A 115 2.02 -5.80 -15.83
N ALA A 116 1.03 -5.03 -16.27
CA ALA A 116 0.34 -4.05 -15.43
C ALA A 116 -0.41 -4.74 -14.28
N TYR A 117 -1.10 -5.84 -14.57
CA TYR A 117 -1.82 -6.65 -13.60
C TYR A 117 -0.89 -7.25 -12.55
N GLN A 118 0.23 -7.87 -12.97
CA GLN A 118 1.22 -8.41 -12.05
C GLN A 118 1.86 -7.33 -11.18
N ARG A 119 2.11 -6.13 -11.73
CA ARG A 119 2.60 -4.98 -10.96
C ARG A 119 1.59 -4.52 -9.93
N ALA A 120 0.31 -4.39 -10.31
CA ALA A 120 -0.77 -4.00 -9.41
C ALA A 120 -0.94 -5.01 -8.26
N ILE A 121 -0.91 -6.32 -8.53
CA ILE A 121 -0.95 -7.34 -7.49
C ILE A 121 0.25 -7.21 -6.53
N ARG A 122 1.46 -7.05 -7.07
CA ARG A 122 2.67 -6.92 -6.24
C ARG A 122 2.57 -5.68 -5.34
N GLU A 123 2.11 -4.57 -5.89
CA GLU A 123 1.92 -3.32 -5.15
C GLU A 123 0.85 -3.45 -4.06
N GLN A 124 -0.28 -4.07 -4.36
CA GLN A 124 -1.34 -4.34 -3.38
C GLN A 124 -0.84 -5.23 -2.24
N LYS A 125 -0.10 -6.29 -2.54
CA LYS A 125 0.50 -7.17 -1.51
C LYS A 125 1.47 -6.40 -0.61
N MET A 126 2.40 -5.64 -1.20
CA MET A 126 3.35 -4.82 -0.44
C MET A 126 2.63 -3.76 0.40
N ALA A 127 1.60 -3.09 -0.15
CA ALA A 127 0.82 -2.10 0.58
C ALA A 127 0.05 -2.71 1.75
N PHE A 128 -0.52 -3.91 1.55
CA PHE A 128 -1.19 -4.65 2.61
C PHE A 128 -0.22 -5.02 3.73
N GLU A 129 0.94 -5.58 3.40
CA GLU A 129 1.99 -5.90 4.38
C GLU A 129 2.43 -4.66 5.18
N ILE A 130 2.68 -3.53 4.49
CA ILE A 130 3.02 -2.26 5.14
C ILE A 130 1.88 -1.78 6.05
N SER A 131 0.63 -1.91 5.61
CA SER A 131 -0.53 -1.49 6.40
C SER A 131 -0.71 -2.33 7.68
N ASN A 132 -0.45 -3.65 7.60
CA ASN A 132 -0.49 -4.55 8.75
C ASN A 132 0.63 -4.22 9.74
N ALA A 133 1.86 -4.05 9.25
CA ALA A 133 2.99 -3.67 10.10
C ALA A 133 2.78 -2.30 10.78
N LYS A 134 2.18 -1.32 10.06
CA LYS A 134 1.79 -0.03 10.65
C LYS A 134 0.74 -0.21 11.74
N ARG A 135 -0.29 -1.04 11.50
CA ARG A 135 -1.34 -1.30 12.48
C ARG A 135 -0.79 -1.94 13.76
N GLU A 136 0.13 -2.89 13.63
CA GLU A 136 0.81 -3.53 14.76
C GLU A 136 1.69 -2.55 15.52
N ARG A 137 2.48 -1.73 14.80
CA ARG A 137 3.28 -0.66 15.41
C ARG A 137 2.42 0.32 16.20
N ASP A 138 1.34 0.81 15.60
CA ASP A 138 0.46 1.81 16.23
C ASP A 138 -0.25 1.22 17.45
N PHE A 139 -0.62 -0.06 17.39
CA PHE A 139 -1.15 -0.80 18.54
C PHE A 139 -0.13 -0.88 19.67
N TYR A 140 1.13 -1.23 19.36
CA TYR A 140 2.20 -1.28 20.35
C TYR A 140 2.47 0.09 21.01
N LEU A 141 2.52 1.17 20.22
CA LEU A 141 2.71 2.52 20.74
C LEU A 141 1.59 2.94 21.68
N LYS A 142 0.33 2.59 21.35
CA LYS A 142 -0.83 2.83 22.23
C LYS A 142 -0.70 2.05 23.55
N GLN A 143 -0.33 0.76 23.48
CA GLN A 143 -0.19 -0.08 24.67
C GLN A 143 0.94 0.40 25.60
N VAL A 144 2.08 0.81 25.03
CA VAL A 144 3.20 1.39 25.80
C VAL A 144 2.79 2.72 26.43
N GLY A 145 2.08 3.58 25.70
CA GLY A 145 1.55 4.83 26.23
C GLY A 145 0.59 4.61 27.41
N GLN A 146 -0.33 3.65 27.29
CA GLN A 146 -1.25 3.26 28.36
C GLN A 146 -0.51 2.71 29.59
N SER A 147 0.47 1.82 29.38
CA SER A 147 1.28 1.27 30.47
C SER A 147 1.99 2.37 31.25
N LYS A 148 2.68 3.30 30.57
CA LYS A 148 3.33 4.45 31.22
C LYS A 148 2.36 5.37 31.97
N ALA A 149 1.15 5.55 31.44
CA ALA A 149 0.12 6.33 32.12
C ALA A 149 -0.37 5.64 33.40
N ILE A 150 -0.56 4.32 33.36
CA ILE A 150 -0.95 3.50 34.53
C ILE A 150 0.14 3.55 35.60
N THR A 151 1.41 3.32 35.24
CA THR A 151 2.52 3.38 36.21
C THR A 151 2.65 4.76 36.85
N ALA A 152 2.51 5.84 36.06
CA ALA A 152 2.53 7.20 36.60
C ALA A 152 1.36 7.48 37.56
N ILE A 153 0.17 6.91 37.31
CA ILE A 153 -0.98 7.01 38.22
C ILE A 153 -0.72 6.23 39.51
N GLU A 154 -0.20 5.01 39.40
CA GLU A 154 0.13 4.15 40.55
C GLU A 154 1.20 4.79 41.43
N GLU A 155 2.27 5.34 40.84
CA GLU A 155 3.30 6.08 41.56
C GLU A 155 2.74 7.31 42.29
N ARG A 156 1.86 8.09 41.65
CA ARG A 156 1.18 9.23 42.31
C ARG A 156 0.30 8.78 43.46
N ARG A 157 -0.44 7.67 43.28
CA ARG A 157 -1.28 7.09 44.33
C ARG A 157 -0.43 6.59 45.51
N ARG A 158 0.69 5.93 45.22
CA ARG A 158 1.64 5.45 46.23
C ARG A 158 2.27 6.60 47.01
N LYS A 159 2.80 7.63 46.32
CA LYS A 159 3.35 8.83 46.98
C LYS A 159 2.30 9.54 47.85
N ARG A 160 1.04 9.60 47.41
CA ARG A 160 -0.06 10.18 48.20
C ARG A 160 -0.43 9.32 49.40
N ALA A 161 -0.32 8.00 49.31
CA ALA A 161 -0.53 7.09 50.43
C ALA A 161 0.62 7.17 51.44
N GLU A 162 1.87 7.23 50.98
CA GLU A 162 3.06 7.42 51.83
C GLU A 162 3.03 8.79 52.54
N ALA A 163 2.66 9.87 51.84
CA ALA A 163 2.47 11.20 52.44
C ALA A 163 1.27 11.29 53.40
N ALA A 164 0.34 10.33 53.36
CA ALA A 164 -0.76 10.23 54.31
C ALA A 164 -0.44 9.32 55.52
N SER A 165 0.68 8.58 55.47
CA SER A 165 1.18 7.73 56.56
C SER A 165 2.34 8.35 57.36
N GLU A 166 2.93 9.45 56.88
CA GLU A 166 3.79 10.32 57.69
C GLU A 166 2.93 11.06 58.75
N PRO A 167 3.33 11.11 60.03
CA PRO A 167 2.54 11.78 61.06
C PRO A 167 2.52 13.29 60.79
N ALA A 168 1.37 13.83 60.44
CA ALA A 168 1.17 15.26 60.32
C ALA A 168 0.91 15.85 61.71
N ASP A 169 1.79 16.75 62.16
CA ASP A 169 1.49 17.72 63.21
C ASP A 169 0.19 18.46 62.87
N GLU A 170 -0.67 18.64 63.88
CA GLU A 170 -2.10 18.98 63.74
C GLU A 170 -2.39 20.37 63.12
N ASP A 171 -1.38 21.20 62.88
CA ASP A 171 -1.54 22.58 62.38
C ASP A 171 -1.63 22.73 60.85
N ALA A 172 -1.27 21.71 60.06
CA ALA A 172 -1.33 21.80 58.59
C ALA A 172 -2.70 21.42 57.98
N ALA A 173 -3.58 20.77 58.75
CA ALA A 173 -4.88 20.28 58.27
C ALA A 173 -5.88 21.41 57.94
N GLN A 174 -5.63 22.64 58.40
CA GLN A 174 -6.49 23.80 58.15
C GLN A 174 -6.19 24.53 56.83
N THR A 175 -4.99 24.36 56.23
CA THR A 175 -4.61 25.09 55.00
C THR A 175 -4.95 24.35 53.70
N ALA A 176 -5.00 23.01 53.71
CA ALA A 176 -5.30 22.20 52.53
C ALA A 176 -6.80 22.14 52.15
N LYS A 177 -7.70 22.50 53.08
CA LYS A 177 -9.14 22.73 52.82
C LYS A 177 -9.41 24.19 52.48
N ARG A 178 -8.60 24.84 51.65
CA ARG A 178 -9.12 25.97 50.85
C ARG A 178 -10.05 25.41 49.78
N LEU A 179 -11.25 25.03 50.23
CA LEU A 179 -12.43 24.85 49.40
C LEU A 179 -12.46 26.04 48.44
N ARG A 180 -12.31 25.78 47.14
CA ARG A 180 -12.50 26.81 46.13
C ARG A 180 -13.94 27.29 46.27
N LEU A 181 -14.14 28.41 46.95
CA LEU A 181 -15.45 28.97 47.29
C LEU A 181 -16.12 29.66 46.09
N PHE A 182 -15.58 29.49 44.88
CA PHE A 182 -16.14 30.05 43.66
C PHE A 182 -16.70 28.92 42.81
N LYS A 183 -18.01 29.02 42.50
CA LYS A 183 -18.73 28.08 41.65
C LYS A 183 -18.17 28.18 40.23
N GLN A 184 -17.37 27.19 39.83
CA GLN A 184 -16.86 27.10 38.47
C GLN A 184 -18.05 26.89 37.52
N ARG A 185 -18.21 27.77 36.54
CA ARG A 185 -19.28 27.64 35.54
C ARG A 185 -19.05 26.36 34.73
N GLU A 186 -20.13 25.66 34.41
CA GLU A 186 -20.07 24.48 33.53
C GLU A 186 -19.46 24.88 32.18
N ALA A 187 -18.58 24.03 31.68
CA ALA A 187 -17.95 24.23 30.37
C ALA A 187 -19.05 24.21 29.30
N LYS A 188 -19.07 25.24 28.45
CA LYS A 188 -19.99 25.25 27.31
C LYS A 188 -19.60 24.11 26.36
N PRO A 189 -20.57 23.39 25.78
CA PRO A 189 -20.29 22.38 24.77
C PRO A 189 -19.60 23.02 23.56
N ASP A 190 -18.50 22.42 23.10
CA ASP A 190 -17.76 22.87 21.94
C ASP A 190 -18.54 22.48 20.66
N PRO A 191 -18.85 23.43 19.76
CA PRO A 191 -19.71 23.18 18.60
C PRO A 191 -19.09 22.25 17.55
N MET A 192 -17.83 21.82 17.76
CA MET A 192 -17.09 20.95 16.85
C MET A 192 -17.05 19.48 17.33
N ASN A 193 -17.39 19.22 18.59
CA ASN A 193 -17.30 17.89 19.21
C ASN A 193 -18.56 17.43 19.96
N ASP A 194 -19.49 18.34 20.32
CA ASP A 194 -20.72 18.02 21.04
C ASP A 194 -21.99 18.50 20.29
N ASP A 195 -22.86 17.56 19.91
CA ASP A 195 -24.12 17.81 19.17
C ASP A 195 -25.19 18.59 19.97
N SER A 196 -24.93 18.88 21.26
CA SER A 196 -25.85 19.60 22.15
C SER A 196 -25.59 21.11 22.24
N ALA A 197 -24.63 21.63 21.47
CA ALA A 197 -24.28 23.05 21.49
C ALA A 197 -25.37 23.93 20.83
N PRO A 198 -25.79 25.05 21.48
CA PRO A 198 -26.78 25.95 20.89
C PRO A 198 -26.15 26.73 19.74
N MET A 199 -26.70 26.58 18.52
CA MET A 199 -26.34 27.40 17.37
C MET A 199 -26.98 28.80 17.49
N LEU A 200 -26.25 29.83 17.10
CA LEU A 200 -26.77 31.20 17.08
C LEU A 200 -27.95 31.30 16.09
N SER A 201 -29.08 31.83 16.56
CA SER A 201 -30.24 32.08 15.70
C SER A 201 -29.92 33.10 14.60
N ALA A 202 -30.46 32.92 13.40
CA ALA A 202 -30.23 33.80 12.26
C ALA A 202 -30.55 35.28 12.55
N ALA A 203 -31.49 35.55 13.46
CA ALA A 203 -31.89 36.89 13.86
C ALA A 203 -30.80 37.66 14.63
N THR A 204 -29.97 36.95 15.42
CA THR A 204 -28.85 37.56 16.16
C THR A 204 -27.63 37.82 15.29
N LEU A 205 -27.41 37.01 14.24
CA LEU A 205 -26.33 37.23 13.27
C LEU A 205 -26.57 38.50 12.42
N GLY A 206 -27.84 38.83 12.18
CA GLY A 206 -28.24 40.04 11.43
C GLY A 206 -28.07 41.36 12.19
N LEU A 207 -27.93 41.35 13.52
CA LEU A 207 -27.81 42.57 14.32
C LEU A 207 -26.34 43.03 14.51
N ILE A 208 -25.38 42.09 14.41
CA ILE A 208 -23.94 42.38 14.47
C ILE A 208 -23.39 42.79 13.09
N GLY A 209 -24.05 42.36 12.01
CA GLY A 209 -23.72 42.72 10.64
C GLY A 209 -24.28 44.08 10.20
N GLY A 210 -23.67 45.16 10.69
CA GLY A 210 -23.90 46.51 10.18
C GLY A 210 -23.54 46.63 8.69
N LYS A 211 -24.57 46.91 7.89
CA LYS A 211 -24.62 47.43 6.51
C LYS A 211 -23.36 48.17 6.02
N GLY A 212 -22.68 47.66 4.97
CA GLY A 212 -21.73 48.44 4.17
C GLY A 212 -20.87 47.65 3.16
N ALA A 213 -21.10 47.92 1.85
CA ALA A 213 -20.23 47.70 0.67
C ALA A 213 -19.88 46.23 0.27
N ALA A 214 -20.43 45.67 -0.81
CA ALA A 214 -20.14 45.87 -2.25
C ALA A 214 -19.02 44.96 -2.81
N GLY A 215 -19.39 44.13 -3.80
CA GLY A 215 -18.50 43.34 -4.69
C GLY A 215 -17.97 42.06 -4.03
N GLY A 216 -18.12 40.84 -4.54
CA GLY A 216 -18.14 40.37 -5.93
C GLY A 216 -17.17 39.19 -6.01
N ALA A 217 -17.52 38.16 -6.81
CA ALA A 217 -16.72 37.01 -7.24
C ALA A 217 -16.77 35.69 -6.41
N LEU A 218 -17.55 34.76 -6.98
CA LEU A 218 -17.12 33.43 -7.48
C LEU A 218 -16.77 32.30 -6.48
N SER A 219 -17.72 31.36 -6.41
CA SER A 219 -17.68 29.90 -6.15
C SER A 219 -16.47 29.15 -6.79
N PRO A 220 -16.11 27.90 -6.38
CA PRO A 220 -17.09 26.84 -6.09
C PRO A 220 -16.76 25.73 -5.06
N GLU A 221 -17.86 25.04 -4.71
CA GLU A 221 -18.05 23.60 -4.46
C GLU A 221 -17.02 22.81 -3.61
N ASN A 222 -17.48 22.35 -2.44
CA ASN A 222 -16.98 21.11 -1.87
C ASN A 222 -18.17 20.22 -1.52
N THR A 223 -18.34 19.17 -2.34
CA THR A 223 -19.31 18.10 -2.18
C THR A 223 -18.98 17.24 -0.97
N THR A 224 -20.01 17.07 -0.15
CA THR A 224 -20.14 16.14 0.98
C THR A 224 -20.06 14.67 0.56
N GLY A 225 -19.40 13.88 1.39
CA GLY A 225 -19.62 12.43 1.56
C GLY A 225 -18.91 12.03 2.86
N GLY A 226 -19.57 11.90 4.00
CA GLY A 226 -20.68 10.98 4.26
C GLY A 226 -20.12 9.80 5.07
N ARG A 227 -20.14 9.91 6.40
CA ARG A 227 -19.81 8.82 7.33
C ARG A 227 -20.70 8.94 8.56
N ASP A 228 -21.93 8.46 8.40
CA ASP A 228 -22.74 7.97 9.50
C ASP A 228 -23.03 6.51 9.21
N ASP A 229 -22.68 5.63 10.14
CA ASP A 229 -23.57 4.54 10.55
C ASP A 229 -23.03 3.81 11.80
N VAL A 230 -23.49 4.34 12.93
CA VAL A 230 -24.28 3.63 13.94
C VAL A 230 -23.77 2.28 14.45
N LYS A 231 -23.17 2.40 15.63
CA LYS A 231 -23.21 1.48 16.76
C LYS A 231 -24.64 1.04 17.09
N ALA A 232 -25.08 -0.11 16.58
CA ALA A 232 -26.28 -0.81 17.04
C ALA A 232 -26.09 -2.35 17.07
N LYS A 233 -25.42 -2.87 18.11
CA LYS A 233 -25.67 -4.22 18.70
C LYS A 233 -24.67 -4.49 19.83
N LYS A 234 -25.00 -4.03 21.04
CA LYS A 234 -24.43 -4.56 22.28
C LYS A 234 -25.53 -4.79 23.29
N ARG A 235 -26.46 -5.68 22.95
CA ARG A 235 -27.48 -6.23 23.87
C ARG A 235 -28.03 -7.55 23.35
N ASN A 236 -27.16 -8.51 23.00
CA ASN A 236 -27.51 -9.94 23.07
C ASN A 236 -26.27 -10.85 22.93
N LYS A 237 -25.47 -10.99 23.99
CA LYS A 237 -24.56 -12.14 24.16
C LYS A 237 -24.16 -12.28 25.63
N LYS A 238 -25.17 -12.43 26.49
CA LYS A 238 -25.01 -12.87 27.88
C LYS A 238 -26.16 -13.82 28.22
N LYS A 239 -26.27 -14.89 27.45
CA LYS A 239 -27.11 -16.09 27.69
C LYS A 239 -26.69 -17.19 26.69
N SER A 240 -25.52 -17.77 26.91
CA SER A 240 -25.09 -19.06 26.35
C SER A 240 -23.76 -19.48 27.02
N LYS A 241 -23.76 -19.57 28.36
CA LYS A 241 -22.68 -20.22 29.11
C LYS A 241 -23.23 -20.66 30.47
N ALA A 242 -24.09 -21.67 30.43
CA ALA A 242 -24.49 -22.49 31.57
C ALA A 242 -25.33 -23.65 31.00
N GLU A 243 -24.68 -24.77 30.69
CA GLU A 243 -25.24 -26.11 30.86
C GLU A 243 -24.15 -27.13 30.53
N ALA A 244 -23.65 -27.76 31.58
CA ALA A 244 -22.95 -29.03 31.52
C ALA A 244 -24.00 -30.14 31.66
N PRO A 245 -23.78 -31.33 31.07
CA PRO A 245 -24.33 -32.54 31.63
C PRO A 245 -23.22 -33.39 32.27
N VAL A 246 -23.41 -33.65 33.55
CA VAL A 246 -22.77 -34.72 34.32
C VAL A 246 -23.60 -36.00 34.13
N GLY A 247 -22.95 -37.10 33.77
CA GLY A 247 -23.28 -38.44 34.30
C GLY A 247 -23.87 -39.49 33.35
N ALA A 248 -23.11 -40.58 33.16
CA ALA A 248 -23.49 -42.02 33.07
C ALA A 248 -22.54 -42.74 32.08
N ALA A 249 -21.56 -43.57 32.45
CA ALA A 249 -21.60 -44.85 33.17
C ALA A 249 -22.55 -45.87 32.52
N GLY A 250 -22.00 -46.87 31.81
CA GLY A 250 -22.76 -48.02 31.29
C GLY A 250 -22.03 -48.90 30.27
N GLN A 251 -21.37 -49.95 30.78
CA GLN A 251 -21.03 -51.27 30.20
C GLN A 251 -21.39 -51.55 28.72
N MET A 252 -20.41 -51.91 27.90
CA MET A 252 -19.99 -53.28 27.49
C MET A 252 -18.89 -53.16 26.43
#